data_AF-A0A7J8BFC5-F1
#
_entry.id   AF-A0A7J8BFC5-F1
#
_cell.length_a   1.000
_cell.length_b   1.000
_cell.length_c   1.000
_cell.angle_alpha   90.00
_cell.angle_beta   90.00
_cell.angle_gamma   90.00
#
_symmetry.space_group_name_H-M   'P 1'
#
loop_
_entity.id
_entity.type
_entity.pdbx_description
1 polymer ?
#
loop_
_entity_poly.entity_id
_entity_poly.type
_entity_poly.pdbx_seq_one_letter_code
_entity_poly.pdbx_strand_id
1 'polypeptide(L)'
;MLSLKLPQLLRIHQVPRVFWEDGIMSGYRRPTSSALDCVLSSFQMTNETVNIWTHFLPTWFPELESPGLSKALRAGAFAYPFLFDNLPLFYRLGLCWGPGHSCGREALSPSHGYHLLCALLTGFLFASRLPERLAPGRFDYIGHSHQLFHVCAVLGTHFQLEAVLADMGSRRAWLATREPPLGLAGTVATLVLAVAGNLAIIAAFTASLGRAPSTCPLLQGGPLDGGTKAKHQ
;
A
#
# COMPACT_ATOMS: atom_id res chain seq x y z
N MET A 1 -28.90 24.65 -4.78
CA MET A 1 -27.96 24.74 -3.64
C MET A 1 -28.36 23.68 -2.62
N LEU A 2 -27.62 22.58 -2.53
CA LEU A 2 -27.85 21.55 -1.50
C LEU A 2 -27.31 22.10 -0.17
N SER A 3 -28.20 22.57 0.69
CA SER A 3 -27.84 22.96 2.06
C SER A 3 -27.59 21.69 2.86
N LEU A 4 -26.33 21.27 2.96
CA LEU A 4 -25.90 20.20 3.86
C LEU A 4 -26.27 20.59 5.30
N LYS A 5 -27.27 19.91 5.88
CA LYS A 5 -27.61 20.07 7.29
C LYS A 5 -26.62 19.25 8.12
N LEU A 6 -25.80 19.94 8.90
CA LEU A 6 -24.92 19.29 9.87
C LEU A 6 -25.75 18.68 11.02
N PRO A 7 -25.31 17.53 11.56
CA PRO A 7 -25.98 16.91 12.70
C PRO A 7 -25.91 17.82 13.94
N GLN A 8 -26.98 17.78 14.75
CA GLN A 8 -27.06 18.56 15.97
C GLN A 8 -26.17 17.95 17.06
N LEU A 9 -25.37 18.80 17.71
CA LEU A 9 -24.55 18.42 18.85
C LEU A 9 -25.31 18.57 20.17
N LEU A 10 -25.02 17.66 21.09
CA LEU A 10 -25.70 17.51 22.38
C LEU A 10 -24.78 17.95 23.53
N ARG A 11 -25.41 18.39 24.61
CA ARG A 11 -24.77 18.59 25.93
C ARG A 11 -24.84 17.31 26.76
N ILE A 12 -23.95 17.17 27.74
CA ILE A 12 -23.81 15.96 28.56
C ILE A 12 -25.14 15.44 29.14
N HIS A 13 -26.01 16.33 29.62
CA HIS A 13 -27.32 15.98 30.20
C HIS A 13 -28.33 15.41 29.19
N GLN A 14 -28.07 15.56 27.88
CA GLN A 14 -28.95 15.09 26.80
C GLN A 14 -28.54 13.71 26.28
N VAL A 15 -27.44 13.15 26.80
CA VAL A 15 -26.85 11.88 26.35
C VAL A 15 -26.92 10.86 27.49
N PRO A 16 -27.20 9.56 27.21
CA PRO A 16 -27.18 8.52 28.22
C PRO A 16 -25.83 8.44 28.95
N ARG A 17 -25.87 8.10 30.25
CA ARG A 17 -24.68 8.08 31.13
C ARG A 17 -23.53 7.20 30.64
N VAL A 18 -23.82 6.19 29.82
CA VAL A 18 -22.79 5.29 29.23
C VAL A 18 -21.81 6.01 28.30
N PHE A 19 -22.18 7.18 27.77
CA PHE A 19 -21.33 7.98 26.88
C PHE A 19 -20.75 9.23 27.57
N TRP A 20 -20.86 9.32 28.89
CA TRP A 20 -20.32 10.47 29.61
C TRP A 20 -18.80 10.33 29.73
N GLU A 21 -18.13 11.45 29.49
CA GLU A 21 -16.69 11.58 29.68
C GLU A 21 -16.49 12.64 30.77
N ASP A 22 -15.70 12.32 31.77
CA ASP A 22 -15.51 13.20 32.92
C ASP A 22 -14.88 14.53 32.48
N GLY A 23 -15.58 15.64 32.78
CA GLY A 23 -15.14 16.99 32.41
C GLY A 23 -15.55 17.45 31.01
N ILE A 24 -16.23 16.63 30.20
CA ILE A 24 -16.74 17.05 28.88
C ILE A 24 -18.23 17.42 28.98
N MET A 25 -18.54 18.71 28.82
CA MET A 25 -19.90 19.22 29.05
C MET A 25 -20.76 19.35 27.77
N SER A 26 -20.13 19.34 26.59
CA SER A 26 -20.78 19.58 25.30
C SER A 26 -20.00 19.01 24.13
N GLY A 27 -20.67 18.87 22.99
CA GLY A 27 -20.03 18.42 21.74
C GLY A 27 -20.28 16.95 21.42
N TYR A 28 -21.19 16.31 22.14
CA TYR A 28 -21.56 14.91 21.94
C TYR A 28 -22.41 14.72 20.69
N ARG A 29 -22.22 13.60 20.01
CA ARG A 29 -23.08 13.15 18.90
C ARG A 29 -24.32 12.42 19.42
N ARG A 30 -25.36 12.35 18.59
CA ARG A 30 -26.55 11.56 18.91
C ARG A 30 -26.20 10.06 18.86
N PRO A 31 -26.56 9.25 19.86
CA PRO A 31 -26.27 7.82 19.86
C PRO A 31 -26.84 7.04 18.67
N THR A 32 -27.92 7.54 18.07
CA THR A 32 -28.60 6.96 16.89
C THR A 32 -28.22 7.63 15.56
N SER A 33 -27.00 8.15 15.45
CA SER A 33 -26.51 8.80 14.21
C SER A 33 -26.34 7.79 13.08
N SER A 34 -26.69 8.17 11.84
CA SER A 34 -26.41 7.34 10.66
C SER A 34 -24.91 7.36 10.30
N ALA A 35 -24.46 6.41 9.47
CA ALA A 35 -23.08 6.42 8.99
C ALA A 35 -22.71 7.72 8.25
N LEU A 36 -23.67 8.31 7.52
CA LEU A 36 -23.50 9.59 6.83
C LEU A 36 -23.36 10.73 7.85
N ASP A 37 -24.18 10.76 8.89
CA ASP A 37 -24.07 11.75 9.97
C ASP A 37 -22.71 11.65 10.69
N CYS A 38 -22.19 10.43 10.87
CA CYS A 38 -20.85 10.22 11.44
C CYS A 38 -19.76 10.85 10.55
N VAL A 39 -19.83 10.64 9.23
CA VAL A 39 -18.87 11.24 8.28
C VAL A 39 -19.00 12.76 8.24
N LEU A 40 -20.21 13.31 8.19
CA LEU A 40 -20.37 14.78 8.21
C LEU A 40 -19.92 15.39 9.54
N SER A 41 -20.11 14.67 10.65
CA SER A 41 -19.69 15.15 11.97
C SER A 41 -18.17 15.21 12.15
N SER A 42 -17.38 14.45 11.38
CA SER A 42 -15.90 14.53 11.48
C SER A 42 -15.36 15.88 10.97
N PHE A 43 -16.12 16.55 10.10
CA PHE A 43 -15.84 17.90 9.60
C PHE A 43 -16.52 19.01 10.43
N GLN A 44 -17.21 18.64 11.52
CA GLN A 44 -17.78 19.55 12.50
C GLN A 44 -16.96 19.50 13.79
N MET A 45 -16.99 20.56 14.59
CA MET A 45 -16.30 20.59 15.89
C MET A 45 -17.11 19.86 16.96
N THR A 46 -16.67 18.64 17.28
CA THR A 46 -17.24 17.71 18.26
C THR A 46 -16.18 17.34 19.30
N ASN A 47 -16.61 16.73 20.41
CA ASN A 47 -15.69 16.24 21.44
C ASN A 47 -14.72 15.15 20.93
N GLU A 48 -15.08 14.46 19.85
CA GLU A 48 -14.24 13.44 19.21
C GLU A 48 -13.44 13.95 18.01
N THR A 49 -13.58 15.23 17.61
CA THR A 49 -12.95 15.73 16.38
C THR A 49 -11.44 15.59 16.46
N VAL A 50 -10.82 16.01 17.56
CA VAL A 50 -9.37 15.85 17.72
C VAL A 50 -8.98 14.38 17.73
N ASN A 51 -9.73 13.50 18.40
CA ASN A 51 -9.46 12.06 18.43
C ASN A 51 -9.53 11.41 17.04
N ILE A 52 -10.50 11.81 16.22
CA ILE A 52 -10.68 11.33 14.85
C ILE A 52 -9.52 11.80 13.97
N TRP A 53 -9.18 13.10 14.01
CA TRP A 53 -8.13 13.65 13.17
C TRP A 53 -6.73 13.21 13.61
N THR A 54 -6.47 13.03 14.91
CA THR A 54 -5.17 12.54 15.40
C THR A 54 -4.88 11.10 14.99
N HIS A 55 -5.89 10.26 14.75
CA HIS A 55 -5.70 8.89 14.24
C HIS A 55 -5.71 8.83 12.70
N PHE A 56 -6.35 9.80 12.03
CA PHE A 56 -6.38 9.87 10.57
C PHE A 56 -5.07 10.44 9.99
N LEU A 57 -4.51 11.49 10.62
CA LEU A 57 -3.31 12.20 10.14
C LEU A 57 -2.01 11.36 10.06
N PRO A 58 -1.69 10.44 11.00
CA PRO A 58 -0.47 9.62 10.94
C PRO A 58 -0.36 8.75 9.69
N THR A 59 -1.49 8.40 9.08
CA THR A 59 -1.51 7.66 7.80
C THR A 59 -1.11 8.54 6.60
N TRP A 60 -1.16 9.87 6.75
CA TRP A 60 -0.94 10.87 5.69
C TRP A 60 0.44 11.56 5.77
N PHE A 61 1.04 11.65 6.96
CA PHE A 61 2.28 12.42 7.19
C PHE A 61 3.51 12.00 6.33
N PRO A 62 3.82 10.70 6.12
CA PRO A 62 4.96 10.30 5.28
C PRO A 62 4.81 10.70 3.79
N GLU A 63 3.57 10.90 3.33
CA GLU A 63 3.24 11.27 1.96
C GLU A 63 3.45 12.78 1.71
N LEU A 64 3.32 13.62 2.74
CA LEU A 64 3.45 15.08 2.67
C LEU A 64 4.89 15.59 2.83
N GLU A 65 5.67 15.02 3.76
CA GLU A 65 7.00 15.56 4.08
C GLU A 65 8.06 15.17 3.03
N SER A 66 7.94 13.99 2.42
CA SER A 66 8.86 13.55 1.37
C SER A 66 8.15 12.68 0.33
N PRO A 67 7.44 13.31 -0.64
CA PRO A 67 6.74 12.58 -1.69
C PRO A 67 7.67 11.71 -2.54
N GLY A 68 8.94 12.13 -2.68
CA GLY A 68 9.99 11.35 -3.34
C GLY A 68 10.34 10.07 -2.59
N LEU A 69 10.55 10.16 -1.27
CA LEU A 69 10.85 9.00 -0.42
C LEU A 69 9.67 8.03 -0.36
N SER A 70 8.43 8.52 -0.18
CA SER A 70 7.24 7.65 -0.22
C SER A 70 7.11 6.93 -1.57
N LYS A 71 7.37 7.62 -2.69
CA LYS A 71 7.36 6.99 -4.02
C LYS A 71 8.47 5.95 -4.17
N ALA A 72 9.68 6.23 -3.67
CA ALA A 72 10.81 5.31 -3.71
C ALA A 72 10.57 4.07 -2.83
N LEU A 73 10.03 4.24 -1.62
CA LEU A 73 9.67 3.14 -0.72
C LEU A 73 8.59 2.25 -1.34
N ARG A 74 7.56 2.84 -1.95
CA ARG A 74 6.54 2.07 -2.68
C ARG A 74 7.11 1.31 -3.86
N ALA A 75 7.96 1.94 -4.68
CA ALA A 75 8.63 1.26 -5.78
C ALA A 75 9.52 0.12 -5.27
N GLY A 76 10.26 0.34 -4.18
CA GLY A 76 11.10 -0.67 -3.53
C GLY A 76 10.30 -1.85 -2.99
N ALA A 77 9.13 -1.59 -2.40
CA ALA A 77 8.23 -2.62 -1.89
C ALA A 77 7.71 -3.56 -3.00
N PHE A 78 7.63 -3.10 -4.24
CA PHE A 78 7.30 -3.96 -5.39
C PHE A 78 8.53 -4.59 -6.05
N ALA A 79 9.63 -3.84 -6.15
CA ALA A 79 10.85 -4.31 -6.81
C ALA A 79 11.57 -5.42 -6.03
N TYR A 80 11.59 -5.34 -4.69
CA TYR A 80 12.29 -6.32 -3.87
C TYR A 80 11.68 -7.74 -3.97
N PRO A 81 10.36 -7.95 -3.78
CA PRO A 81 9.75 -9.25 -3.97
C PRO A 81 9.92 -9.77 -5.40
N PHE A 82 9.76 -8.91 -6.41
CA PHE A 82 9.95 -9.29 -7.81
C PHE A 82 11.36 -9.86 -8.07
N LEU A 83 12.40 -9.18 -7.59
CA LEU A 83 13.78 -9.64 -7.76
C LEU A 83 14.05 -10.95 -7.00
N PHE A 84 13.50 -11.08 -5.79
CA PHE A 84 13.63 -12.27 -4.97
C PHE A 84 12.97 -13.49 -5.63
N ASP A 85 11.72 -13.36 -6.06
CA ASP A 85 10.96 -14.44 -6.69
C ASP A 85 11.55 -14.87 -8.04
N ASN A 86 12.13 -13.93 -8.78
CA ASN A 86 12.74 -14.21 -10.09
C ASN A 86 14.23 -14.57 -10.01
N LEU A 87 14.84 -14.61 -8.81
CA LEU A 87 16.25 -14.96 -8.63
C LEU A 87 16.63 -16.31 -9.28
N PRO A 88 15.85 -17.40 -9.13
CA PRO A 88 16.19 -18.68 -9.78
C PRO A 88 16.17 -18.61 -11.30
N LEU A 89 15.25 -17.81 -11.87
CA LEU A 89 15.17 -17.57 -13.31
C LEU A 89 16.41 -16.81 -13.80
N PHE A 90 16.77 -15.71 -13.13
CA PHE A 90 17.95 -14.92 -13.50
C PHE A 90 19.23 -15.73 -13.37
N TYR A 91 19.35 -16.57 -12.33
CA TYR A 91 20.46 -17.50 -12.18
C TYR A 91 20.54 -18.47 -13.37
N ARG A 92 19.42 -19.09 -13.76
CA ARG A 92 19.34 -19.98 -14.93
C ARG A 92 19.74 -19.26 -16.21
N LEU A 93 19.25 -18.04 -16.44
CA LEU A 93 19.61 -17.24 -17.61
C LEU A 93 21.10 -16.86 -17.63
N GLY A 94 21.68 -16.53 -16.46
CA GLY A 94 23.10 -16.23 -16.32
C GLY A 94 24.00 -17.41 -16.66
N LEU A 95 23.64 -18.63 -16.24
CA LEU A 95 24.36 -19.85 -16.64
C LEU A 95 24.30 -20.10 -18.15
N CYS A 96 23.25 -19.63 -18.82
CA CYS A 96 23.07 -19.77 -20.26
C CYS A 96 23.74 -18.64 -21.06
N TRP A 97 24.25 -17.59 -20.40
CA TRP A 97 24.86 -16.44 -21.04
C TRP A 97 26.32 -16.76 -21.42
N GLY A 98 26.50 -17.56 -22.47
CA GLY A 98 27.83 -17.87 -23.02
C GLY A 98 27.79 -18.43 -24.45
N PRO A 99 28.89 -18.30 -25.24
CA PRO A 99 28.90 -18.56 -26.68
C PRO A 99 28.68 -20.01 -27.13
N GLY A 100 28.51 -20.96 -26.19
CA GLY A 100 28.45 -22.41 -26.48
C GLY A 100 27.26 -23.16 -25.87
N HIS A 101 26.35 -22.49 -25.15
CA HIS A 101 25.21 -23.16 -24.50
C HIS A 101 23.89 -22.75 -25.16
N SER A 102 23.29 -23.64 -25.93
CA SER A 102 21.99 -23.50 -26.61
C SER A 102 20.78 -23.65 -25.66
N CYS A 103 20.89 -23.13 -24.42
CA CYS A 103 19.91 -23.34 -23.37
C CYS A 103 18.89 -22.18 -23.23
N GLY A 104 19.12 -21.03 -23.87
CA GLY A 104 18.29 -19.82 -23.68
C GLY A 104 16.80 -19.98 -24.01
N ARG A 105 16.45 -20.83 -24.99
CA ARG A 105 15.04 -21.07 -25.39
C ARG A 105 14.32 -22.10 -24.48
N GLU A 106 15.07 -23.01 -23.87
CA GLU A 106 14.56 -23.98 -22.88
C GLU A 106 14.52 -23.37 -21.47
N ALA A 107 15.40 -22.41 -21.18
CA ALA A 107 15.50 -21.71 -19.91
C ALA A 107 14.43 -20.63 -19.71
N LEU A 108 13.90 -20.05 -20.79
CA LEU A 108 12.86 -19.02 -20.73
C LEU A 108 11.59 -19.52 -21.40
N SER A 109 10.69 -20.12 -20.61
CA SER A 109 9.37 -20.47 -21.15
C SER A 109 8.62 -19.21 -21.61
N PRO A 110 7.68 -19.32 -22.56
CA PRO A 110 6.83 -18.20 -22.98
C PRO A 110 6.16 -17.49 -21.80
N SER A 111 5.68 -18.24 -20.80
CA SER A 111 5.07 -17.71 -19.57
C SER A 111 6.03 -16.84 -18.77
N HIS A 112 7.31 -17.21 -18.67
CA HIS A 112 8.32 -16.36 -18.02
C HIS A 112 8.52 -15.05 -18.78
N GLY A 113 8.56 -15.11 -20.12
CA GLY A 113 8.66 -13.91 -20.96
C GLY A 113 7.48 -12.96 -20.76
N TYR A 114 6.25 -13.49 -20.74
CA TYR A 114 5.05 -12.68 -20.47
C TYR A 114 5.03 -12.11 -19.06
N HIS A 115 5.43 -12.89 -18.05
CA HIS A 115 5.57 -12.41 -16.67
C HIS A 115 6.52 -11.20 -16.59
N LEU A 116 7.73 -11.32 -17.15
CA LEU A 116 8.73 -10.25 -17.13
C LEU A 116 8.23 -9.00 -17.88
N LEU A 117 7.57 -9.18 -19.03
CA LEU A 117 6.98 -8.09 -19.77
C LEU A 117 5.90 -7.36 -18.95
N CYS A 118 4.97 -8.10 -18.35
CA CYS A 118 3.92 -7.54 -17.50
C CYS A 118 4.50 -6.81 -16.28
N ALA A 119 5.56 -7.35 -15.66
CA ALA A 119 6.23 -6.71 -14.52
C ALA A 119 6.90 -5.38 -14.93
N LEU A 120 7.61 -5.35 -16.05
CA LEU A 120 8.21 -4.13 -16.60
C LEU A 120 7.14 -3.09 -16.94
N LEU A 121 6.05 -3.51 -17.56
CA LEU A 121 4.94 -2.63 -17.90
C LEU A 121 4.26 -2.07 -16.65
N THR A 122 4.08 -2.90 -15.62
CA THR A 122 3.55 -2.49 -14.30
C THR A 122 4.42 -1.39 -13.67
N GLY A 123 5.74 -1.59 -13.61
CA GLY A 123 6.67 -0.58 -13.11
C GLY A 123 6.67 0.70 -13.95
N PHE A 124 6.63 0.57 -15.28
CA PHE A 124 6.56 1.69 -16.21
C PHE A 124 5.29 2.53 -16.02
N LEU A 125 4.12 1.90 -15.94
CA LEU A 125 2.83 2.58 -15.75
C LEU A 125 2.74 3.30 -14.40
N PHE A 126 3.31 2.68 -13.35
CA PHE A 126 3.42 3.29 -12.02
C PHE A 126 4.32 4.53 -12.04
N ALA A 127 5.48 4.45 -12.69
CA ALA A 127 6.45 5.54 -12.70
C ALA A 127 6.05 6.71 -13.62
N SER A 128 5.59 6.40 -14.83
CA SER A 128 5.40 7.37 -15.94
C SER A 128 4.07 8.11 -15.92
N ARG A 129 3.02 7.52 -15.34
CA ARG A 129 1.63 8.06 -15.33
C ARG A 129 1.06 8.24 -16.75
N LEU A 130 1.35 7.30 -17.63
CA LEU A 130 0.84 7.24 -19.00
C LEU A 130 -0.37 6.31 -19.08
N PRO A 131 -1.40 6.65 -19.88
CA PRO A 131 -1.45 7.75 -20.86
C PRO A 131 -1.99 9.09 -20.33
N GLU A 132 -2.48 9.18 -19.09
CA GLU A 132 -3.18 10.37 -18.58
C GLU A 132 -2.31 11.64 -18.58
N ARG A 133 -0.99 11.48 -18.46
CA ARG A 133 -0.03 12.58 -18.56
C ARG A 133 0.07 13.19 -19.96
N LEU A 134 -0.24 12.44 -21.02
CA LEU A 134 -0.19 12.94 -22.41
C LEU A 134 -1.51 13.57 -22.85
N ALA A 135 -2.64 13.13 -22.30
CA ALA A 135 -3.95 13.71 -22.60
C ALA A 135 -4.78 13.89 -21.31
N PRO A 136 -4.51 14.95 -20.54
CA PRO A 136 -5.28 15.27 -19.34
C PRO A 136 -6.78 15.40 -19.65
N GLY A 137 -7.65 14.87 -18.78
CA GLY A 137 -9.11 14.93 -18.95
C GLY A 137 -9.69 13.82 -19.84
N ARG A 138 -8.86 13.04 -20.57
CA ARG A 138 -9.35 11.98 -21.48
C ARG A 138 -9.45 10.61 -20.83
N PHE A 139 -8.67 10.37 -19.79
CA PHE A 139 -8.53 9.07 -19.14
C PHE A 139 -9.05 9.06 -17.70
N ASP A 140 -9.83 10.08 -17.31
CA ASP A 140 -10.24 10.31 -15.92
C ASP A 140 -11.07 9.14 -15.34
N TYR A 141 -11.83 8.44 -16.18
CA TYR A 141 -12.71 7.34 -15.77
C TYR A 141 -12.18 5.96 -16.16
N ILE A 142 -11.59 5.82 -17.35
CA ILE A 142 -11.15 4.54 -17.91
C ILE A 142 -9.78 4.72 -18.57
N GLY A 143 -8.88 3.76 -18.36
CA GLY A 143 -7.63 3.64 -19.10
C GLY A 143 -6.47 4.50 -18.58
N HIS A 144 -6.61 5.12 -17.40
CA HIS A 144 -5.47 5.78 -16.75
C HIS A 144 -4.47 4.74 -16.20
N SER A 145 -3.22 5.17 -15.99
CA SER A 145 -2.09 4.28 -15.70
C SER A 145 -2.31 3.38 -14.49
N HIS A 146 -3.04 3.85 -13.47
CA HIS A 146 -3.32 3.06 -12.27
C HIS A 146 -4.27 1.88 -12.54
N GLN A 147 -5.26 2.03 -13.43
CA GLN A 147 -6.08 0.89 -13.86
C GLN A 147 -5.26 -0.10 -14.67
N LEU A 148 -4.46 0.40 -15.61
CA LEU A 148 -3.59 -0.43 -16.44
C LEU A 148 -2.53 -1.14 -15.58
N PHE A 149 -2.02 -0.49 -14.54
CA PHE A 149 -1.13 -1.07 -13.54
C PHE A 149 -1.76 -2.30 -12.88
N HIS A 150 -3.00 -2.20 -12.40
CA HIS A 150 -3.70 -3.33 -11.79
C HIS A 150 -3.91 -4.48 -12.78
N VAL A 151 -4.31 -4.17 -14.01
CA VAL A 151 -4.48 -5.19 -15.07
C VAL A 151 -3.16 -5.91 -15.35
N CYS A 152 -2.07 -5.16 -15.53
CA CYS A 152 -0.74 -5.74 -15.78
C CYS A 152 -0.23 -6.56 -14.59
N ALA A 153 -0.50 -6.11 -13.36
CA ALA A 153 -0.14 -6.85 -12.15
C ALA A 153 -0.86 -8.20 -12.08
N VAL A 154 -2.19 -8.24 -12.31
CA VAL A 154 -2.99 -9.48 -12.30
C VAL A 154 -2.52 -10.45 -13.38
N LEU A 155 -2.33 -9.97 -14.62
CA LEU A 155 -1.81 -10.78 -15.72
C LEU A 155 -0.40 -11.28 -15.43
N GLY A 156 0.45 -10.42 -14.87
CA GLY A 156 1.82 -10.76 -14.47
C GLY A 156 1.85 -11.88 -13.44
N THR A 157 0.98 -11.84 -12.42
CA THR A 157 0.85 -12.91 -11.42
C THR A 157 0.32 -14.21 -12.03
N HIS A 158 -0.64 -14.13 -12.97
CA HIS A 158 -1.13 -15.31 -13.68
C HIS A 158 -0.01 -16.01 -14.45
N PHE A 159 0.75 -15.26 -15.26
CA PHE A 159 1.89 -15.84 -16.00
C PHE A 159 3.02 -16.31 -15.09
N GLN A 160 3.23 -15.65 -13.94
CA GLN A 160 4.16 -16.12 -12.91
C GLN A 160 3.78 -17.51 -12.42
N LEU A 161 2.49 -17.71 -12.09
CA LEU A 161 2.00 -19.00 -11.60
C LEU A 161 2.13 -20.09 -12.66
N GLU A 162 1.73 -19.81 -13.90
CA GLU A 162 1.90 -20.73 -15.03
C GLU A 162 3.38 -21.13 -15.24
N ALA A 163 4.29 -20.15 -15.16
CA ALA A 163 5.72 -20.38 -15.26
C ALA A 163 6.25 -21.28 -14.14
N VAL A 164 5.86 -21.02 -12.89
CA VAL A 164 6.23 -21.83 -11.72
C VAL A 164 5.66 -23.24 -11.85
N LEU A 165 4.40 -23.40 -12.26
CA LEU A 165 3.79 -24.72 -12.46
C LEU A 165 4.52 -25.53 -13.54
N ALA A 166 4.92 -24.90 -14.63
CA ALA A 166 5.71 -25.54 -15.68
C ALA A 166 7.11 -25.97 -15.17
N ASP A 167 7.79 -25.11 -14.41
CA ASP A 167 9.09 -25.44 -13.80
C ASP A 167 8.96 -26.56 -12.74
N MET A 168 7.90 -26.55 -11.94
CA MET A 168 7.60 -27.63 -10.99
C MET A 168 7.32 -28.94 -11.72
N GLY A 169 6.50 -28.91 -12.76
CA GLY A 169 6.14 -30.09 -13.56
C GLY A 169 7.37 -30.75 -14.19
N SER A 170 8.26 -29.96 -14.80
CA SER A 170 9.48 -30.46 -15.43
C SER A 170 10.48 -31.04 -14.43
N ARG A 171 10.56 -30.49 -13.21
CA ARG A 171 11.55 -30.89 -12.19
C ARG A 171 11.03 -31.92 -11.18
N ARG A 172 9.72 -32.18 -11.15
CA ARG A 172 9.08 -33.04 -10.13
C ARG A 172 9.73 -34.41 -10.01
N ALA A 173 9.94 -35.09 -11.13
CA ALA A 173 10.53 -36.43 -11.14
C ALA A 173 11.97 -36.43 -10.64
N TRP A 174 12.76 -35.44 -11.05
CA TRP A 174 14.15 -35.28 -10.60
C TRP A 174 14.23 -34.97 -9.10
N LEU A 175 13.39 -34.07 -8.58
CA LEU A 175 13.35 -33.72 -7.16
C LEU A 175 12.95 -34.92 -6.30
N ALA A 176 11.97 -35.70 -6.75
CA ALA A 176 11.52 -36.91 -6.05
C ALA A 176 12.61 -37.98 -5.89
N THR A 177 13.65 -37.95 -6.74
CA THR A 177 14.78 -38.90 -6.66
C THR A 177 15.95 -38.41 -5.81
N ARG A 178 16.07 -37.10 -5.58
CA ARG A 178 17.25 -36.49 -4.93
C ARG A 178 16.97 -35.96 -3.53
N GLU A 179 15.73 -35.59 -3.23
CA GLU A 179 15.39 -35.03 -1.93
C GLU A 179 14.63 -36.04 -1.06
N PRO A 180 15.00 -36.21 0.22
CA PRO A 180 14.18 -36.98 1.14
C PRO A 180 12.80 -36.30 1.28
N PRO A 181 11.70 -37.05 1.42
CA PRO A 181 10.38 -36.46 1.61
C PRO A 181 10.41 -35.55 2.84
N LEU A 182 10.15 -34.27 2.64
CA LEU A 182 10.02 -33.30 3.73
C LEU A 182 8.90 -33.80 4.65
N GLY A 183 9.26 -34.28 5.84
CA GLY A 183 8.28 -34.85 6.78
C GLY A 183 7.28 -33.79 7.24
N LEU A 184 6.11 -34.23 7.71
CA LEU A 184 5.05 -33.37 8.28
C LEU A 184 5.61 -32.32 9.26
N ALA A 185 6.59 -32.72 10.09
CA ALA A 185 7.26 -31.85 11.04
C ALA A 185 8.00 -30.67 10.38
N GLY A 186 8.66 -30.90 9.25
CA GLY A 186 9.35 -29.84 8.49
C GLY A 186 8.36 -28.83 7.93
N THR A 187 7.27 -29.31 7.32
CA THR A 187 6.20 -28.43 6.80
C THR A 187 5.55 -27.61 7.90
N VAL A 188 5.22 -28.23 9.04
CA VAL A 188 4.63 -27.54 10.20
C VAL A 188 5.60 -26.52 10.78
N ALA A 189 6.89 -26.88 10.91
CA ALA A 189 7.91 -25.96 11.41
C ALA A 189 8.06 -24.72 10.51
N THR A 190 8.12 -24.90 9.19
CA THR A 190 8.18 -23.79 8.24
C THR A 190 6.93 -22.92 8.31
N LEU A 191 5.73 -23.51 8.43
CA LEU A 191 4.48 -22.77 8.58
C LEU A 191 4.46 -21.95 9.88
N VAL A 192 4.85 -22.55 11.01
CA VAL A 192 4.91 -21.85 12.30
C VAL A 192 5.91 -20.70 12.25
N LEU A 193 7.08 -20.89 11.66
CA LEU A 193 8.07 -19.83 11.49
C LEU A 193 7.54 -18.69 10.61
N ALA A 194 6.86 -19.01 9.52
CA ALA A 194 6.24 -18.00 8.65
C ALA A 194 5.16 -17.20 9.39
N VAL A 195 4.27 -17.87 10.12
CA VAL A 195 3.22 -17.21 10.92
C VAL A 195 3.85 -16.34 12.01
N ALA A 196 4.81 -16.86 12.77
CA ALA A 196 5.49 -16.11 13.82
C ALA A 196 6.23 -14.88 13.28
N GLY A 197 6.91 -15.01 12.14
CA GLY A 197 7.58 -13.90 11.47
C GLY A 197 6.59 -12.81 11.04
N ASN A 198 5.47 -13.18 10.43
CA ASN A 198 4.42 -12.22 10.05
C ASN A 198 3.82 -11.51 11.27
N LEU A 199 3.54 -12.25 12.36
CA LEU A 199 3.04 -11.66 13.60
C LEU A 199 4.05 -10.69 14.23
N ALA A 200 5.34 -11.02 14.20
CA ALA A 200 6.40 -10.14 14.70
C ALA A 200 6.49 -8.83 13.88
N ILE A 201 6.37 -8.92 12.55
CA ILE A 201 6.32 -7.73 11.66
C ILE A 201 5.11 -6.86 12.03
N ILE A 202 3.92 -7.44 12.14
CA ILE A 202 2.70 -6.72 12.53
C ILE A 202 2.89 -6.03 13.89
N ALA A 203 3.41 -6.76 14.88
CA ALA A 203 3.66 -6.21 16.22
C ALA A 203 4.68 -5.05 16.19
N ALA A 204 5.76 -5.18 15.41
CA ALA A 204 6.77 -4.14 15.27
C ALA A 204 6.20 -2.86 14.65
N PHE A 205 5.44 -2.97 13.55
CA PHE A 205 4.78 -1.81 12.93
C PHE A 205 3.74 -1.19 13.87
N THR A 206 2.94 -2.00 14.55
CA THR A 206 1.95 -1.52 15.54
C THR A 206 2.62 -0.76 16.68
N ALA A 207 3.74 -1.27 17.21
CA ALA A 207 4.51 -0.59 18.26
C ALA A 207 5.19 0.70 17.77
N SER A 208 5.61 0.75 16.49
CA SER A 208 6.23 1.95 15.90
C SER A 208 5.24 3.10 15.73
N LEU A 209 3.96 2.80 15.44
CA LEU A 209 2.89 3.80 15.39
C LEU A 209 2.65 4.44 16.77
N GLY A 210 2.78 3.66 17.85
CA GLY A 210 2.65 4.17 19.22
C GLY A 210 3.83 5.01 19.72
N ARG A 211 4.94 5.09 18.97
CA ARG A 211 6.16 5.84 19.33
C ARG A 211 6.39 7.10 18.47
N ALA A 212 5.50 7.43 17.55
CA ALA A 212 5.65 8.60 16.70
C ALA A 212 5.69 9.89 17.55
N PRO A 213 6.76 10.70 17.49
CA PRO A 213 6.94 11.87 18.34
C PRO A 213 5.98 13.00 17.93
N SER A 214 5.35 13.62 18.92
CA SER A 214 4.38 14.72 18.82
C SER A 214 4.97 16.05 18.33
N THR A 215 6.20 16.09 17.86
CA THR A 215 6.96 17.31 17.58
C THR A 215 7.05 17.58 16.08
N CYS A 216 5.93 17.93 15.46
CA CYS A 216 5.93 18.53 14.12
C CYS A 216 5.67 20.04 14.27
N PRO A 217 6.61 20.93 13.90
CA PRO A 217 6.49 22.38 14.10
C PRO A 217 5.40 23.06 13.24
N LEU A 218 4.72 22.32 12.35
CA LEU A 218 3.51 22.79 11.65
C LEU A 218 2.31 23.03 12.58
N LEU A 219 2.38 22.60 13.84
CA LEU A 219 1.37 22.82 14.88
C LEU A 219 1.60 24.10 15.72
N GLN A 220 2.69 24.84 15.50
CA GLN A 220 2.97 26.07 16.26
C GLN A 220 2.70 27.28 15.39
N GLY A 221 1.47 27.79 15.46
CA GLY A 221 0.98 28.94 14.71
C GLY A 221 1.80 30.20 14.94
N GLY A 222 2.79 30.44 14.08
CA GLY A 222 3.38 31.76 13.87
C GLY A 222 2.46 32.61 12.98
N PRO A 223 2.21 33.89 13.30
CA PRO A 223 1.31 34.73 12.51
C PRO A 223 1.86 34.93 11.09
N LEU A 224 1.07 34.60 10.07
CA LEU A 224 1.25 35.10 8.71
C LEU A 224 0.79 36.56 8.69
N ASP A 225 1.67 37.49 9.03
CA ASP A 225 1.39 38.91 8.90
C ASP A 225 1.48 39.31 7.41
N GLY A 226 0.39 39.86 6.91
CA GLY A 226 0.23 40.26 5.52
C GLY A 226 1.08 41.48 5.18
N GLY A 227 1.72 41.46 4.02
CA GLY A 227 2.58 42.56 3.58
C GLY A 227 2.78 42.58 2.08
N THR A 228 1.71 42.87 1.34
CA THR A 228 1.76 43.31 -0.05
C THR A 228 2.69 44.52 -0.15
N LYS A 229 3.86 44.38 -0.77
CA LYS A 229 4.57 45.50 -1.38
C LYS A 229 5.00 45.16 -2.80
N ALA A 230 4.29 45.82 -3.72
CA ALA A 230 4.70 46.02 -5.10
C ALA A 230 6.14 46.53 -5.17
N LYS A 231 6.94 45.95 -6.07
CA LYS A 231 8.16 46.59 -6.56
C LYS A 231 7.84 47.24 -7.91
N HIS A 232 7.70 48.55 -7.86
CA HIS A 232 7.97 49.43 -8.99
C HIS A 232 9.46 49.81 -8.91
N GLN A 233 10.21 49.45 -9.95
CA GLN A 233 11.40 50.09 -10.55
C GLN A 233 12.23 49.02 -11.25
#